data_AF-F8PHT5-F1
#
_entry.id   AF-F8PHT5-F1
#
_cell.length_a   1.000
_cell.length_b   1.000
_cell.length_c   1.000
_cell.angle_alpha   90.00
_cell.angle_beta   90.00
_cell.angle_gamma   90.00
#
_symmetry.space_group_name_H-M   'P 1'
#
loop_
_entity.id
_entity.type
_entity.pdbx_description
1 polymer ?
#
loop_
_entity_poly.entity_id
_entity_poly.type
_entity_poly.pdbx_seq_one_letter_code
_entity_poly.pdbx_strand_id
1 'polypeptide(L)'
;MELMKGVTKSICEAANSGVITWDCQYDQETMLLPYILFVAGDNPMHTEEFSHSGLKSNFFCRTCKVGGTQAQKKTDEGYNNIFKCGAARTPQETRNEILQQVDTSLKSGGTKKVKSAGTNSGIRDSTSASIVQQLLALGKQLQRHKAGKPALPESEVRQQLEQELETLLRGSTLDNHINPLLGMPAVDIHQDTPTEILHTVVLGVVKYFWGQTVWLLDKSYLLTTFQTRLESISKDGLNSV
;
A
#
# COMPACT_ATOMS: atom_id res chain seq x y z
N MET A 1 -6.09 -3.28 -9.62
CA MET A 1 -4.73 -3.31 -10.22
C MET A 1 -4.69 -3.78 -11.68
N GLU A 2 -5.73 -4.41 -12.23
CA GLU A 2 -5.76 -4.80 -13.67
C GLU A 2 -5.47 -3.65 -14.64
N LEU A 3 -6.07 -2.47 -14.42
CA LEU A 3 -5.77 -1.27 -15.20
C LEU A 3 -4.28 -0.92 -15.15
N MET A 4 -3.68 -0.92 -13.95
CA MET A 4 -2.26 -0.63 -13.77
C MET A 4 -1.37 -1.64 -14.47
N LYS A 5 -1.75 -2.93 -14.49
CA LYS A 5 -1.02 -3.95 -15.26
C LYS A 5 -1.02 -3.62 -16.77
N GLY A 6 -2.15 -3.18 -17.32
CA GLY A 6 -2.25 -2.73 -18.70
C GLY A 6 -1.42 -1.47 -18.99
N VAL A 7 -1.46 -0.49 -18.07
CA VAL A 7 -0.69 0.77 -18.17
C VAL A 7 0.81 0.48 -18.10
N THR A 8 1.28 -0.28 -17.11
CA THR A 8 2.69 -0.67 -16.97
C THR A 8 3.17 -1.41 -18.22
N LYS A 9 2.38 -2.36 -18.74
CA LYS A 9 2.72 -3.07 -19.98
C LYS A 9 2.86 -2.10 -21.17
N SER A 10 1.89 -1.21 -21.36
CA SER A 10 1.89 -0.25 -22.47
C SER A 10 3.08 0.72 -22.40
N ILE A 11 3.41 1.20 -21.20
CA ILE A 11 4.55 2.10 -21.00
C ILE A 11 5.87 1.35 -21.21
N CYS A 12 6.02 0.13 -20.69
CA CYS A 12 7.21 -0.68 -20.92
C CYS A 12 7.40 -1.01 -22.41
N GLU A 13 6.33 -1.34 -23.13
CA GLU A 13 6.39 -1.56 -24.58
C GLU A 13 6.83 -0.28 -25.29
N ALA A 14 6.18 0.85 -25.02
CA ALA A 14 6.51 2.13 -25.62
C ALA A 14 7.93 2.63 -25.28
N ALA A 15 8.43 2.38 -24.06
CA ALA A 15 9.79 2.72 -23.67
C ALA A 15 10.84 1.86 -24.38
N ASN A 16 10.52 0.60 -24.70
CA ASN A 16 11.42 -0.32 -25.37
C ASN A 16 11.45 -0.14 -26.89
N SER A 17 10.28 0.07 -27.52
CA SER A 17 10.15 0.14 -28.99
C SER A 17 10.02 1.55 -29.53
N GLY A 18 9.73 2.54 -28.69
CA GLY A 18 9.24 3.83 -29.12
C GLY A 18 7.82 3.76 -29.66
N VAL A 19 7.19 4.93 -29.77
CA VAL A 19 5.90 5.12 -30.46
C VAL A 19 6.11 6.16 -31.56
N ILE A 20 5.99 5.75 -32.82
CA ILE A 20 6.09 6.65 -33.97
C ILE A 20 4.76 7.42 -34.10
N THR A 21 4.85 8.74 -34.16
CA THR A 21 3.71 9.65 -34.34
C THR A 21 4.07 10.78 -35.30
N TRP A 22 3.06 11.43 -35.87
CA TRP A 22 3.24 12.65 -36.65
C TRP A 22 3.24 13.88 -35.75
N ASP A 23 4.22 14.77 -35.92
CA ASP A 23 4.25 16.09 -35.27
C ASP A 23 3.71 17.15 -36.23
N CYS A 24 2.55 17.74 -35.90
CA CYS A 24 1.90 18.74 -36.74
C CYS A 24 2.57 20.12 -36.74
N GLN A 25 3.44 20.41 -35.76
CA GLN A 25 4.18 21.67 -35.70
C GLN A 25 5.37 21.65 -36.67
N TYR A 26 6.04 20.50 -36.80
CA TYR A 26 7.25 20.35 -37.60
C TYR A 26 7.06 19.55 -38.90
N ASP A 27 5.84 19.04 -39.14
CA ASP A 27 5.45 18.29 -40.35
C ASP A 27 6.39 17.09 -40.63
N GLN A 28 6.71 16.33 -39.58
CA GLN A 28 7.60 15.18 -39.66
C GLN A 28 7.22 14.05 -38.69
N GLU A 29 7.70 12.85 -38.98
CA GLU A 29 7.61 11.72 -38.05
C GLU A 29 8.52 11.95 -36.84
N THR A 30 7.99 11.69 -35.64
CA THR A 30 8.72 11.77 -34.38
C THR A 30 8.50 10.49 -33.59
N MET A 31 9.50 10.12 -32.77
CA MET A 31 9.42 8.97 -31.88
C MET A 31 9.23 9.44 -30.44
N LEU A 32 8.15 9.00 -29.81
CA LEU A 32 7.88 9.22 -28.39
C LEU A 32 8.44 8.06 -27.56
N LEU A 33 9.12 8.40 -26.46
CA LEU A 33 9.62 7.46 -25.46
C LEU A 33 9.06 7.86 -24.10
N PRO A 34 7.87 7.36 -23.72
CA PRO A 34 7.26 7.70 -22.45
C PRO A 34 7.98 7.02 -21.29
N TYR A 35 8.10 7.72 -20.18
CA TYR A 35 8.55 7.18 -18.90
C TYR A 35 7.63 7.70 -17.78
N ILE A 36 7.43 6.91 -16.73
CA ILE A 36 6.70 7.38 -15.55
C ILE A 36 7.63 8.26 -14.73
N LEU A 37 7.13 9.43 -14.34
CA LEU A 37 7.82 10.32 -13.40
C LEU A 37 7.44 10.02 -11.95
N PHE A 38 6.16 9.83 -11.67
CA PHE A 38 5.64 9.41 -10.37
C PHE A 38 4.24 8.81 -10.52
N VAL A 39 3.80 8.09 -9.49
CA VAL A 39 2.39 7.67 -9.35
C VAL A 39 1.73 8.51 -8.26
N ALA A 40 0.58 9.11 -8.58
CA ALA A 40 -0.17 9.93 -7.63
C ALA A 40 -1.50 9.27 -7.29
N GLY A 41 -1.84 9.33 -6.01
CA GLY A 41 -3.13 8.88 -5.50
C GLY A 41 -3.48 9.58 -4.19
N ASP A 42 -4.70 9.37 -3.72
CA ASP A 42 -5.04 9.64 -2.33
C ASP A 42 -4.42 8.56 -1.41
N ASN A 43 -4.54 8.72 -0.09
CA ASN A 43 -3.94 7.77 0.85
C ASN A 43 -4.46 6.31 0.69
N PRO A 44 -5.76 6.06 0.48
CA PRO A 44 -6.27 4.73 0.13
C PRO A 44 -5.66 4.16 -1.16
N MET A 45 -5.65 4.91 -2.26
CA MET A 45 -5.10 4.45 -3.55
C MET A 45 -3.61 4.16 -3.43
N HIS A 46 -2.86 5.04 -2.78
CA HIS A 46 -1.46 4.84 -2.43
C HIS A 46 -1.25 3.54 -1.64
N THR A 47 -2.13 3.21 -0.69
CA THR A 47 -2.00 1.96 0.08
C THR A 47 -2.04 0.73 -0.83
N GLU A 48 -2.87 0.75 -1.87
CA GLU A 48 -2.95 -0.29 -2.90
C GLU A 48 -1.70 -0.30 -3.78
N GLU A 49 -1.25 0.87 -4.24
CA GLU A 49 -0.08 1.04 -5.11
C GLU A 49 1.23 0.56 -4.48
N PHE A 50 1.36 0.60 -3.14
CA PHE A 50 2.55 0.13 -2.41
C PHE A 50 2.45 -1.29 -1.87
N SER A 51 1.33 -1.97 -2.08
CA SER A 51 1.03 -3.23 -1.39
C SER A 51 1.17 -3.08 0.13
N HIS A 52 0.59 -2.02 0.70
CA HIS A 52 0.77 -1.63 2.09
C HIS A 52 -0.43 -2.05 2.96
N SER A 53 -0.19 -2.44 4.21
CA SER A 53 -1.22 -2.91 5.17
C SER A 53 -2.02 -1.78 5.85
N GLY A 54 -1.68 -0.52 5.58
CA GLY A 54 -2.28 0.67 6.18
C GLY A 54 -1.81 0.96 7.62
N LEU A 55 -2.49 1.90 8.29
CA LEU A 55 -2.03 2.48 9.57
C LEU A 55 -2.05 1.53 10.79
N LYS A 56 -2.72 0.37 10.67
CA LYS A 56 -2.83 -0.61 11.77
C LYS A 56 -1.65 -1.57 11.85
N SER A 57 -0.73 -1.55 10.87
CA SER A 57 0.48 -2.36 10.92
C SER A 57 1.48 -1.83 11.96
N ASN A 58 2.47 -2.65 12.27
CA ASN A 58 3.58 -2.24 13.11
C ASN A 58 4.44 -1.20 12.36
N PHE A 59 4.76 -1.44 11.09
CA PHE A 59 5.45 -0.47 10.22
C PHE A 59 4.47 0.11 9.21
N PHE A 60 3.97 1.30 9.51
CA PHE A 60 2.84 1.93 8.82
C PHE A 60 3.24 2.97 7.77
N CYS A 61 4.53 3.27 7.66
CA CYS A 61 5.02 4.17 6.63
C CYS A 61 5.26 3.41 5.32
N ARG A 62 4.82 4.02 4.22
CA ARG A 62 4.97 3.49 2.87
C ARG A 62 6.38 3.63 2.30
N THR A 63 7.16 4.60 2.77
CA THR A 63 8.50 4.92 2.25
C THR A 63 9.61 4.26 3.07
N CYS A 64 9.41 4.09 4.37
CA CYS A 64 10.41 3.49 5.26
C CYS A 64 9.77 2.55 6.30
N LYS A 65 10.62 1.80 7.00
CA LYS A 65 10.25 0.86 8.06
C LYS A 65 10.17 1.55 9.43
N VAL A 66 9.68 2.80 9.49
CA VAL A 66 9.39 3.45 10.77
C VAL A 66 8.14 2.84 11.39
N GLY A 67 8.16 2.67 12.71
CA GLY A 67 7.05 2.12 13.48
C GLY A 67 7.52 1.24 14.62
N GLY A 68 6.79 0.15 14.84
CA GLY A 68 6.93 -0.76 15.97
C GLY A 68 5.58 -1.25 16.44
N THR A 69 5.59 -2.16 17.42
CA THR A 69 4.35 -2.62 18.05
C THR A 69 3.58 -1.44 18.65
N GLN A 70 2.26 -1.60 18.83
CA GLN A 70 1.45 -0.57 19.47
C GLN A 70 1.91 -0.24 20.90
N ALA A 71 2.51 -1.20 21.61
CA ALA A 71 3.11 -0.96 22.92
C ALA A 71 4.35 -0.06 22.82
N GLN A 72 5.26 -0.35 21.87
CA GLN A 72 6.45 0.46 21.64
C GLN A 72 6.11 1.88 21.21
N LYS A 73 5.16 2.06 20.28
CA LYS A 73 4.75 3.39 19.79
C LYS A 73 4.12 4.28 20.87
N LYS A 74 3.71 3.71 22.01
CA LYS A 74 3.14 4.43 23.16
C LYS A 74 4.18 4.83 24.20
N THR A 75 5.44 4.38 24.09
CA THR A 75 6.52 4.88 24.95
C THR A 75 7.02 6.21 24.40
N ASP A 76 7.61 7.05 25.26
CA ASP A 76 8.18 8.33 24.83
C ASP A 76 9.25 8.13 23.75
N GLU A 77 10.10 7.12 23.90
CA GLU A 77 11.12 6.79 22.92
C GLU A 77 10.50 6.35 21.58
N GLY A 78 9.53 5.44 21.60
CA GLY A 78 8.88 4.95 20.39
C GLY A 78 8.08 6.04 19.69
N TYR A 79 7.43 6.92 20.45
CA TYR A 79 6.76 8.09 19.90
C TYR A 79 7.76 9.09 19.29
N ASN A 80 8.89 9.36 19.92
CA ASN A 80 9.91 10.21 19.29
C ASN A 80 10.49 9.58 18.02
N ASN A 81 10.61 8.26 17.98
CA ASN A 81 11.14 7.55 16.82
C ASN A 81 10.19 7.56 15.61
N ILE A 82 8.87 7.76 15.77
CA ILE A 82 7.97 7.90 14.61
C ILE A 82 8.20 9.18 13.80
N PHE A 83 8.89 10.18 14.37
CA PHE A 83 9.27 11.43 13.69
C PHE A 83 10.64 11.35 13.01
N LYS A 84 11.27 10.18 12.99
CA LYS A 84 12.55 9.93 12.33
C LYS A 84 12.34 8.97 11.17
N CYS A 85 13.08 9.17 10.08
CA CYS A 85 13.07 8.21 8.97
C CYS A 85 13.65 6.86 9.43
N GLY A 86 12.92 5.79 9.19
CA GLY A 86 13.43 4.42 9.32
C GLY A 86 14.23 3.99 8.10
N ALA A 87 14.66 2.72 8.08
CA ALA A 87 15.27 2.13 6.89
C ALA A 87 14.31 2.21 5.68
N ALA A 88 14.80 2.64 4.53
CA ALA A 88 13.99 2.74 3.31
C ALA A 88 13.41 1.37 2.94
N ARG A 89 12.18 1.37 2.41
CA ARG A 89 11.60 0.20 1.75
C ARG A 89 12.08 0.16 0.31
N THR A 90 12.19 -1.03 -0.26
CA THR A 90 12.47 -1.20 -1.69
C THR A 90 11.39 -2.07 -2.33
N PRO A 91 11.11 -1.90 -3.65
CA PRO A 91 10.15 -2.73 -4.35
C PRO A 91 10.50 -4.21 -4.26
N GLN A 92 11.79 -4.55 -4.31
CA GLN A 92 12.27 -5.92 -4.20
C GLN A 92 11.98 -6.55 -2.83
N GLU A 93 12.18 -5.82 -1.74
CA GLU A 93 11.83 -6.30 -0.41
C GLU A 93 10.33 -6.54 -0.27
N THR A 94 9.51 -5.60 -0.76
CA THR A 94 8.06 -5.72 -0.74
C THR A 94 7.60 -6.93 -1.56
N ARG A 95 8.15 -7.11 -2.76
CA ARG A 95 7.93 -8.29 -3.60
C ARG A 95 8.27 -9.58 -2.86
N ASN A 96 9.46 -9.67 -2.28
CA ASN A 96 9.92 -10.87 -1.57
C ASN A 96 9.01 -11.23 -0.39
N GLU A 97 8.55 -10.24 0.37
CA GLU A 97 7.60 -10.42 1.47
C GLU A 97 6.24 -10.93 0.97
N ILE A 98 5.73 -10.42 -0.17
CA ILE A 98 4.48 -10.92 -0.77
C ILE A 98 4.62 -12.40 -1.17
N LEU A 99 5.71 -12.75 -1.85
CA LEU A 99 5.99 -14.15 -2.22
C LEU A 99 6.08 -15.05 -0.98
N GLN A 100 6.72 -14.56 0.09
CA GLN A 100 6.80 -15.27 1.37
C GLN A 100 5.44 -15.42 2.05
N GLN A 101 4.55 -14.44 1.94
CA GLN A 101 3.18 -14.54 2.46
C GLN A 101 2.37 -15.59 1.69
N VAL A 102 2.55 -15.70 0.37
CA VAL A 102 1.94 -16.77 -0.44
C VAL A 102 2.49 -18.14 -0.03
N ASP A 103 3.81 -18.33 0.08
CA ASP A 103 4.39 -19.59 0.60
C ASP A 103 3.90 -19.91 2.03
N THR A 104 3.77 -18.89 2.87
CA THR A 104 3.25 -19.05 4.25
C THR A 104 1.79 -19.49 4.27
N SER A 105 1.01 -19.16 3.25
CA SER A 105 -0.38 -19.62 3.11
C SER A 105 -0.48 -21.14 2.87
N LEU A 106 0.58 -21.76 2.34
CA LEU A 106 0.68 -23.21 2.11
C LEU A 106 0.99 -24.00 3.40
N LYS A 107 1.33 -23.32 4.50
CA LYS A 107 1.75 -23.94 5.76
C LYS A 107 0.60 -24.15 6.73
N SER A 108 0.76 -25.09 7.66
CA SER A 108 -0.15 -25.26 8.81
C SER A 108 -0.35 -23.97 9.58
N GLY A 109 -1.61 -23.65 9.94
CA GLY A 109 -1.95 -22.40 10.62
C GLY A 109 -1.71 -21.13 9.79
N GLY A 110 -1.64 -21.25 8.44
CA GLY A 110 -1.31 -20.17 7.51
C GLY A 110 -2.08 -18.87 7.77
N THR A 111 -3.36 -18.92 8.15
CA THR A 111 -4.15 -17.70 8.39
C THR A 111 -3.58 -16.81 9.48
N LYS A 112 -3.13 -17.41 10.60
CA LYS A 112 -2.50 -16.64 11.69
C LYS A 112 -1.13 -16.14 11.26
N LYS A 113 -0.35 -16.98 10.57
CA LYS A 113 1.01 -16.66 10.11
C LYS A 113 1.03 -15.53 9.08
N VAL A 114 0.19 -15.59 8.04
CA VAL A 114 0.04 -14.52 7.02
C VAL A 114 -0.44 -13.22 7.65
N LYS A 115 -1.45 -13.26 8.54
CA LYS A 115 -1.92 -12.06 9.24
C LYS A 115 -0.80 -11.43 10.09
N SER A 116 -0.03 -12.27 10.79
CA SER A 116 1.12 -11.84 11.59
C SER A 116 2.19 -11.22 10.70
N ALA A 117 2.54 -11.87 9.58
CA ALA A 117 3.50 -11.37 8.60
C ALA A 117 3.10 -9.97 8.10
N GLY A 118 1.89 -9.80 7.55
CA GLY A 118 1.44 -8.50 7.07
C GLY A 118 1.31 -7.41 8.14
N THR A 119 1.06 -7.79 9.40
CA THR A 119 1.08 -6.84 10.54
C THR A 119 2.52 -6.43 10.87
N ASN A 120 3.44 -7.39 10.89
CA ASN A 120 4.83 -7.19 11.29
C ASN A 120 5.67 -6.54 10.19
N SER A 121 5.38 -6.77 8.91
CA SER A 121 6.07 -6.15 7.79
C SER A 121 5.41 -4.85 7.32
N GLY A 122 4.10 -4.71 7.59
CA GLY A 122 3.28 -3.64 7.03
C GLY A 122 2.97 -3.81 5.56
N ILE A 123 3.17 -5.01 5.01
CA ILE A 123 2.96 -5.31 3.59
C ILE A 123 1.76 -6.23 3.43
N ARG A 124 0.88 -5.86 2.51
CA ARG A 124 -0.26 -6.66 2.05
C ARG A 124 -0.58 -6.24 0.62
N ASP A 125 -0.41 -7.17 -0.30
CA ASP A 125 -0.77 -6.97 -1.69
C ASP A 125 -2.24 -7.36 -1.92
N SER A 126 -3.00 -6.44 -2.51
CA SER A 126 -4.39 -6.66 -2.87
C SER A 126 -4.54 -7.50 -4.13
N THR A 127 -3.53 -7.49 -5.01
CA THR A 127 -3.52 -8.22 -6.29
C THR A 127 -3.53 -9.73 -6.06
N SER A 128 -2.64 -10.21 -5.17
CA SER A 128 -2.55 -11.62 -4.76
C SER A 128 -3.51 -12.01 -3.63
N ALA A 129 -4.30 -11.07 -3.10
CA ALA A 129 -5.16 -11.32 -1.94
C ALA A 129 -6.19 -12.43 -2.18
N SER A 130 -6.74 -12.53 -3.39
CA SER A 130 -7.70 -13.57 -3.76
C SER A 130 -7.07 -14.96 -3.73
N ILE A 131 -5.85 -15.11 -4.27
CA ILE A 131 -5.07 -16.36 -4.25
C ILE A 131 -4.82 -16.77 -2.81
N VAL A 132 -4.26 -15.86 -2.00
CA VAL A 132 -3.97 -16.12 -0.59
C VAL A 132 -5.24 -16.53 0.17
N GLN A 133 -6.37 -15.85 -0.06
CA GLN A 133 -7.63 -16.18 0.61
C GLN A 133 -8.15 -17.58 0.25
N GLN A 134 -8.07 -17.99 -1.01
CA GLN A 134 -8.49 -19.31 -1.46
C GLN A 134 -7.61 -20.41 -0.86
N LEU A 135 -6.29 -20.25 -0.89
CA LEU A 135 -5.35 -21.17 -0.26
C LEU A 135 -5.60 -21.31 1.24
N LEU A 136 -5.82 -20.20 1.95
CA LEU A 136 -6.14 -20.22 3.38
C LEU A 136 -7.49 -20.90 3.68
N ALA A 137 -8.49 -20.72 2.82
CA ALA A 137 -9.79 -21.36 2.97
C ALA A 137 -9.69 -22.88 2.76
N LEU A 138 -9.01 -23.31 1.69
CA LEU A 138 -8.75 -24.72 1.41
C LEU A 138 -7.92 -25.37 2.53
N GLY A 139 -6.86 -24.71 2.99
CA GLY A 139 -6.01 -25.21 4.07
C GLY A 139 -6.80 -25.45 5.37
N LYS A 140 -7.72 -24.54 5.72
CA LYS A 140 -8.64 -24.76 6.85
C LYS A 140 -9.57 -25.95 6.63
N GLN A 141 -10.07 -26.13 5.42
CA GLN A 141 -10.97 -27.24 5.08
C GLN A 141 -10.26 -28.59 5.20
N LEU A 142 -9.02 -28.69 4.72
CA LEU A 142 -8.22 -29.91 4.76
C LEU A 142 -7.78 -30.27 6.19
N GLN A 143 -7.54 -29.26 7.03
CA GLN A 143 -7.13 -29.45 8.43
C GLN A 143 -8.31 -29.67 9.40
N ARG A 144 -9.56 -29.57 8.94
CA ARG A 144 -10.74 -29.87 9.78
C ARG A 144 -10.83 -31.38 10.02
N HIS A 145 -10.70 -31.77 11.29
CA HIS A 145 -11.01 -33.13 11.71
C HIS A 145 -12.47 -33.45 11.41
N LYS A 146 -12.71 -34.47 10.57
CA LYS A 146 -14.03 -35.07 10.38
C LYS A 146 -14.14 -36.28 11.31
N ALA A 147 -15.27 -36.40 12.01
CA ALA A 147 -15.54 -37.56 12.86
C ALA A 147 -15.38 -38.86 12.03
N GLY A 148 -14.55 -39.78 12.50
CA GLY A 148 -14.28 -41.05 11.83
C GLY A 148 -13.25 -41.04 10.70
N LYS A 149 -12.58 -39.92 10.40
CA LYS A 149 -11.44 -39.88 9.47
C LYS A 149 -10.16 -39.39 10.16
N PRO A 150 -9.01 -40.07 9.97
CA PRO A 150 -7.73 -39.57 10.45
C PRO A 150 -7.40 -38.23 9.79
N ALA A 151 -6.66 -37.37 10.51
CA ALA A 151 -6.17 -36.13 9.93
C ALA A 151 -5.24 -36.42 8.76
N LEU A 152 -5.38 -35.62 7.70
CA LEU A 152 -4.44 -35.65 6.57
C LEU A 152 -3.04 -35.28 7.07
N PRO A 153 -1.98 -36.00 6.64
CA PRO A 153 -0.60 -35.60 6.89
C PRO A 153 -0.32 -34.19 6.37
N GLU A 154 0.54 -33.44 7.06
CA GLU A 154 0.88 -32.06 6.67
C GLU A 154 1.47 -31.98 5.25
N SER A 155 2.23 -33.00 4.84
CA SER A 155 2.78 -33.12 3.47
C SER A 155 1.70 -33.23 2.41
N GLU A 156 0.63 -33.99 2.66
CA GLU A 156 -0.47 -34.18 1.72
C GLU A 156 -1.34 -32.92 1.63
N VAL A 157 -1.58 -32.25 2.76
CA VAL A 157 -2.25 -30.94 2.78
C VAL A 157 -1.46 -29.93 1.96
N ARG A 158 -0.14 -29.87 2.15
CA ARG A 158 0.74 -28.98 1.40
C ARG A 158 0.69 -29.26 -0.10
N GLN A 159 0.77 -30.53 -0.49
CA GLN A 159 0.71 -30.92 -1.90
C GLN A 159 -0.60 -30.47 -2.57
N GLN A 160 -1.75 -30.64 -1.90
CA GLN A 160 -3.04 -30.18 -2.43
C GLN A 160 -3.11 -28.65 -2.54
N LEU A 161 -2.51 -27.92 -1.60
CA LEU A 161 -2.42 -26.46 -1.66
C LEU A 161 -1.49 -25.97 -2.79
N GLU A 162 -0.40 -26.68 -3.04
CA GLU A 162 0.51 -26.40 -4.17
C GLU A 162 -0.20 -26.64 -5.52
N GLN A 163 -0.97 -27.72 -5.65
CA GLN A 163 -1.81 -27.97 -6.84
C GLN A 163 -2.87 -26.90 -7.06
N GLU A 164 -3.52 -26.44 -5.98
CA GLU A 164 -4.47 -25.34 -6.06
C GLU A 164 -3.78 -24.05 -6.50
N LEU A 165 -2.61 -23.74 -5.96
CA LEU A 165 -1.81 -22.58 -6.37
C LEU A 165 -1.47 -22.64 -7.86
N GLU A 166 -0.98 -23.78 -8.36
CA GLU A 166 -0.70 -23.96 -9.79
C GLU A 166 -1.94 -23.73 -10.67
N THR A 167 -3.10 -24.22 -10.22
CA THR A 167 -4.40 -24.03 -10.89
C THR A 167 -4.79 -22.55 -10.95
N LEU A 168 -4.63 -21.83 -9.84
CA LEU A 168 -4.93 -20.40 -9.75
C LEU A 168 -3.99 -19.56 -10.61
N LEU A 169 -2.73 -19.97 -10.73
CA LEU A 169 -1.73 -19.31 -11.56
C LEU A 169 -1.95 -19.52 -13.06
N ARG A 170 -2.72 -20.54 -13.49
CA ARG A 170 -3.07 -20.81 -14.89
C ARG A 170 -1.85 -20.84 -15.83
N GLY A 171 -0.76 -21.46 -15.37
CA GLY A 171 0.49 -21.58 -16.14
C GLY A 171 1.35 -20.32 -16.21
N SER A 172 0.97 -19.24 -15.51
CA SER A 172 1.79 -18.03 -15.35
C SER A 172 2.57 -18.04 -14.03
N THR A 173 3.59 -17.21 -13.91
CA THR A 173 4.33 -17.05 -12.65
C THR A 173 3.55 -16.21 -11.63
N LEU A 174 3.83 -16.39 -10.34
CA LEU A 174 3.23 -15.60 -9.26
C LEU A 174 3.48 -14.09 -9.41
N ASP A 175 4.58 -13.69 -10.05
CA ASP A 175 4.86 -12.30 -10.41
C ASP A 175 3.77 -11.62 -11.25
N ASN A 176 3.04 -12.39 -12.06
CA ASN A 176 1.94 -11.86 -12.85
C ASN A 176 0.66 -11.59 -12.03
N HIS A 177 0.64 -12.01 -10.77
CA HIS A 177 -0.49 -11.91 -9.84
C HIS A 177 -0.18 -11.08 -8.60
N ILE A 178 0.98 -10.42 -8.56
CA ILE A 178 1.29 -9.41 -7.55
C ILE A 178 1.19 -8.02 -8.15
N ASN A 179 1.29 -6.99 -7.31
CA ASN A 179 1.27 -5.61 -7.74
C ASN A 179 2.31 -5.32 -8.86
N PRO A 180 1.85 -4.92 -10.07
CA PRO A 180 2.71 -4.76 -11.24
C PRO A 180 3.71 -3.59 -11.10
N LEU A 181 3.43 -2.63 -10.23
CA LEU A 181 4.29 -1.47 -10.03
C LEU A 181 5.59 -1.83 -9.28
N LEU A 182 5.62 -2.97 -8.57
CA LEU A 182 6.82 -3.45 -7.87
C LEU A 182 7.95 -3.86 -8.81
N GLY A 183 7.62 -4.23 -10.04
CA GLY A 183 8.58 -4.64 -11.07
C GLY A 183 8.75 -3.61 -12.18
N MET A 184 8.19 -2.41 -12.02
CA MET A 184 8.22 -1.40 -13.07
C MET A 184 9.63 -0.82 -13.24
N PRO A 185 10.21 -0.84 -14.45
CA PRO A 185 11.52 -0.24 -14.70
C PRO A 185 11.50 1.27 -14.44
N ALA A 186 12.62 1.79 -13.92
CA ALA A 186 12.86 3.21 -13.67
C ALA A 186 11.90 3.90 -12.66
N VAL A 187 11.05 3.14 -11.96
CA VAL A 187 10.15 3.66 -10.92
C VAL A 187 10.35 2.88 -9.62
N ASP A 188 10.69 3.57 -8.55
CA ASP A 188 10.59 3.04 -7.19
C ASP A 188 9.32 3.59 -6.55
N ILE A 189 8.28 2.76 -6.47
CA ILE A 189 7.00 3.16 -5.88
C ILE A 189 7.12 3.71 -4.45
N HIS A 190 8.14 3.32 -3.68
CA HIS A 190 8.31 3.80 -2.30
C HIS A 190 8.91 5.21 -2.24
N GLN A 191 9.52 5.69 -3.32
CA GLN A 191 10.15 7.01 -3.46
C GLN A 191 9.41 7.93 -4.45
N ASP A 192 8.99 7.40 -5.59
CA ASP A 192 8.40 8.11 -6.73
C ASP A 192 6.88 8.24 -6.60
N THR A 193 6.42 8.50 -5.38
CA THR A 193 5.00 8.74 -5.07
C THR A 193 4.84 9.91 -4.12
N PRO A 194 4.58 11.13 -4.65
CA PRO A 194 4.55 12.32 -3.82
C PRO A 194 3.52 12.20 -2.70
N THR A 195 3.85 12.80 -1.57
CA THR A 195 2.92 12.87 -0.42
C THR A 195 1.69 13.65 -0.85
N GLU A 196 0.53 13.04 -0.66
CA GLU A 196 -0.73 13.71 -0.89
C GLU A 196 -0.98 14.70 0.28
N ILE A 197 -0.93 16.00 -0.02
CA ILE A 197 -0.89 17.07 0.99
C ILE A 197 -2.26 17.25 1.65
N LEU A 198 -3.34 17.10 0.89
CA LEU A 198 -4.68 17.42 1.38
C LEU A 198 -5.10 16.45 2.50
N HIS A 199 -5.04 15.13 2.32
CA HIS A 199 -5.41 14.19 3.39
C HIS A 199 -4.35 14.03 4.48
N THR A 200 -3.07 14.21 4.15
CA THR A 200 -1.98 14.00 5.12
C THR A 200 -1.77 15.23 6.02
N VAL A 201 -1.74 16.42 5.44
CA VAL A 201 -1.40 17.66 6.15
C VAL A 201 -2.66 18.45 6.49
N VAL A 202 -3.48 18.78 5.50
CA VAL A 202 -4.62 19.71 5.70
C VAL A 202 -5.75 19.03 6.49
N LEU A 203 -6.24 17.88 6.03
CA LEU A 203 -7.30 17.11 6.69
C LEU A 203 -6.77 16.18 7.78
N GLY A 204 -5.46 15.97 7.83
CA GLY A 204 -4.77 15.29 8.91
C GLY A 204 -4.37 16.28 10.00
N VAL A 205 -3.10 16.69 9.99
CA VAL A 205 -2.48 17.51 11.05
C VAL A 205 -3.26 18.80 11.33
N VAL A 206 -3.53 19.61 10.31
CA VAL A 206 -4.13 20.95 10.48
C VAL A 206 -5.56 20.83 10.99
N LYS A 207 -6.36 19.92 10.45
CA LYS A 207 -7.73 19.66 10.92
C LYS A 207 -7.78 19.31 12.40
N TYR A 208 -6.94 18.37 12.85
CA TYR A 208 -6.96 17.94 14.26
C TYR A 208 -6.36 19.00 15.19
N PHE A 209 -5.33 19.71 14.74
CA PHE A 209 -4.81 20.86 15.47
C PHE A 209 -5.90 21.92 15.67
N TRP A 210 -6.63 22.27 14.60
CA TRP A 210 -7.73 23.22 14.66
C TRP A 210 -8.86 22.75 15.57
N GLY A 211 -9.25 21.47 15.49
CA GLY A 211 -10.23 20.88 16.39
C GLY A 211 -9.82 21.00 17.87
N GLN A 212 -8.54 20.75 18.17
CA GLN A 212 -8.01 20.92 19.53
C GLN A 212 -8.00 22.38 19.99
N THR A 213 -7.61 23.31 19.11
CA THR A 213 -7.64 24.75 19.39
C THR A 213 -9.06 25.23 19.70
N VAL A 214 -10.04 24.86 18.87
CA VAL A 214 -11.45 25.22 19.08
C VAL A 214 -11.96 24.65 20.40
N TRP A 215 -11.64 23.39 20.71
CA TRP A 215 -12.01 22.77 21.99
C TRP A 215 -11.44 23.50 23.21
N LEU A 216 -10.18 23.94 23.15
CA LEU A 216 -9.56 24.72 24.22
C LEU A 216 -10.22 26.09 24.38
N LEU A 217 -10.47 26.79 23.28
CA LEU A 217 -11.12 28.11 23.28
C LEU A 217 -12.53 28.04 23.85
N ASP A 218 -13.30 27.02 23.49
CA ASP A 218 -14.66 26.79 23.99
C ASP A 218 -14.64 26.55 25.51
N LYS A 219 -13.75 25.66 25.98
CA LYS A 219 -13.56 25.42 27.43
C LYS A 219 -13.16 26.67 28.22
N SER A 220 -12.46 27.60 27.61
CA SER A 220 -12.07 28.88 28.22
C SER A 220 -13.11 30.00 28.00
N TYR A 221 -14.27 29.72 27.40
CA TYR A 221 -15.30 30.71 27.05
C TYR A 221 -14.78 31.83 26.11
N LEU A 222 -13.74 31.55 25.32
CA LEU A 222 -13.10 32.49 24.39
C LEU A 222 -13.53 32.30 22.94
N LEU A 223 -14.32 31.26 22.64
CA LEU A 223 -14.67 30.91 21.26
C LEU A 223 -15.42 32.04 20.53
N THR A 224 -16.41 32.66 21.16
CA THR A 224 -17.15 33.81 20.59
C THR A 224 -16.22 34.98 20.29
N THR A 225 -15.33 35.33 21.24
CA THR A 225 -14.33 36.39 21.05
C THR A 225 -13.40 36.09 19.89
N PHE A 226 -12.97 34.83 19.75
CA PHE A 226 -12.15 34.40 18.63
C PHE A 226 -12.90 34.53 17.30
N GLN A 227 -14.16 34.08 17.23
CA GLN A 227 -15.00 34.21 16.02
C GLN A 227 -15.15 35.67 15.59
N THR A 228 -15.51 36.56 16.52
CA THR A 228 -15.64 38.00 16.23
C THR A 228 -14.33 38.60 15.72
N ARG A 229 -13.19 38.23 16.30
CA ARG A 229 -11.87 38.68 15.83
C ARG A 229 -11.54 38.14 14.44
N LEU A 230 -11.83 36.87 14.19
CA LEU A 230 -11.58 36.23 12.90
C LEU A 230 -12.44 36.88 11.79
N GLU A 231 -13.71 37.16 12.07
CA GLU A 231 -14.63 37.85 11.16
C GLU A 231 -14.22 39.29 10.87
N SER A 232 -13.51 39.93 11.80
CA SER A 232 -13.01 41.31 11.64
C SER A 232 -11.77 41.43 10.74
N ILE A 233 -11.16 40.32 10.33
CA ILE A 233 -9.99 40.33 9.45
C ILE A 233 -10.43 40.77 8.04
N SER A 234 -9.77 41.80 7.49
CA SER A 234 -9.99 42.20 6.09
C SER A 234 -9.61 41.05 5.16
N LYS A 235 -10.55 40.69 4.29
CA LYS A 235 -10.39 39.62 3.30
C LYS A 235 -9.91 40.15 1.95
N ASP A 236 -9.78 41.47 1.80
CA ASP A 236 -9.53 42.13 0.51
C ASP A 236 -8.16 41.76 -0.11
N GLY A 237 -7.24 41.18 0.67
CA GLY A 237 -5.94 40.68 0.20
C GLY A 237 -5.86 39.15 0.00
N LEU A 238 -6.91 38.41 0.35
CA LEU A 238 -7.02 36.98 0.05
C LEU A 238 -7.80 36.92 -1.26
N ASN A 239 -7.15 36.48 -2.35
CA ASN A 239 -7.80 36.25 -3.65
C ASN A 239 -8.82 35.09 -3.59
N SER A 240 -9.76 35.12 -2.65
CA SER A 240 -10.88 34.20 -2.54
C SER A 240 -12.01 34.73 -3.41
N VAL A 241 -12.16 34.15 -4.60
CA VAL A 241 -13.37 34.25 -5.43
C VAL A 241 -14.44 33.33 -4.86
#